data_AF-A0AAF0MMV6-F1
#
_entry.id   AF-A0AAF0MMV6-F1
#
_cell.length_a   1.000
_cell.length_b   1.000
_cell.length_c   1.000
_cell.angle_alpha   90.00
_cell.angle_beta   90.00
_cell.angle_gamma   90.00
#
_symmetry.space_group_name_H-M   'P 1'
#
loop_
_entity.id
_entity.type
_entity.pdbx_description
1 polymer ?
#
loop_
_entity_poly.entity_id
_entity_poly.type
_entity_poly.pdbx_seq_one_letter_code
_entity_poly.pdbx_strand_id
1 'polypeptide(L)' 'MPDELLEMVWKALGDERITTAEAAARLESYFHYRCPDDLIKTLSKYRREGLVKGKVSFEDGGWIWWADGECRSKEA' A
#
# COMPACT_ATOMS: atom_id res chain seq x y z
N MET A 1 2.97 -11.38 -12.63
CA MET A 1 4.07 -10.41 -12.63
C MET A 1 3.96 -9.61 -11.34
N PRO A 2 5.03 -9.44 -10.54
CA PRO A 2 4.96 -8.75 -9.25
C PRO A 2 4.61 -7.24 -9.36
N ASP A 3 4.78 -6.64 -10.55
CA ASP A 3 4.48 -5.25 -10.87
C ASP A 3 3.01 -4.87 -10.79
N GLU A 4 2.08 -5.69 -11.32
CA GLU A 4 0.68 -5.28 -11.41
C GLU A 4 0.07 -4.99 -10.03
N LEU A 5 0.38 -5.80 -9.03
CA LEU A 5 -0.11 -5.58 -7.65
C LEU A 5 0.51 -4.32 -7.02
N LEU A 6 1.77 -4.01 -7.36
CA LEU A 6 2.46 -2.83 -6.86
C LEU A 6 1.83 -1.55 -7.45
N GLU A 7 1.59 -1.53 -8.75
CA GLU A 7 0.89 -0.43 -9.43
C GLU A 7 -0.51 -0.23 -8.86
N MET A 8 -1.25 -1.32 -8.60
CA MET A 8 -2.56 -1.27 -7.93
C MET A 8 -2.46 -0.65 -6.54
N VAL A 9 -1.47 -1.06 -5.75
CA VAL A 9 -1.21 -0.54 -4.41
C VAL A 9 -0.86 0.94 -4.47
N TRP A 10 0.04 1.37 -5.36
CA TRP A 10 0.37 2.79 -5.52
C TRP A 10 -0.82 3.63 -5.96
N LYS A 11 -1.69 3.09 -6.83
CA LYS A 11 -2.91 3.76 -7.25
C LYS A 11 -3.92 3.88 -6.12
N ALA A 12 -4.03 2.85 -5.26
CA ALA A 12 -4.89 2.87 -4.08
C ALA A 12 -4.36 3.83 -3.00
N LEU A 13 -3.05 3.82 -2.75
CA LEU A 13 -2.39 4.75 -1.83
C LEU A 13 -2.49 6.20 -2.33
N GLY A 14 -2.32 6.41 -3.64
CA GLY A 14 -2.23 7.74 -4.21
C GLY A 14 -1.06 8.51 -3.59
N ASP A 15 -1.25 9.82 -3.39
CA ASP A 15 -0.28 10.70 -2.73
C ASP A 15 -0.56 10.86 -1.21
N GLU A 16 -1.61 10.20 -0.72
CA GLU A 16 -2.10 10.38 0.63
C GLU A 16 -1.54 9.32 1.59
N ARG A 17 -1.56 9.65 2.88
CA ARG A 17 -1.28 8.70 3.96
C ARG A 17 -2.57 8.06 4.39
N ILE A 18 -2.74 6.78 4.08
CA ILE A 18 -3.98 6.06 4.34
C ILE A 18 -3.73 4.83 5.21
N THR A 19 -4.73 4.39 5.97
CA THR A 19 -4.61 3.19 6.79
C THR A 19 -4.62 1.93 5.92
N THR A 20 -4.16 0.79 6.46
CA THR A 20 -4.34 -0.52 5.80
C THR A 20 -5.81 -0.77 5.43
N ALA A 21 -6.74 -0.40 6.31
CA ALA A 21 -8.17 -0.61 6.08
C ALA A 21 -8.67 0.20 4.89
N GLU A 22 -8.25 1.47 4.79
CA GLU A 22 -8.56 2.34 3.67
C GLU A 22 -7.93 1.84 2.36
N ALA A 23 -6.67 1.40 2.42
CA ALA A 23 -5.98 0.81 1.28
C ALA A 23 -6.71 -0.46 0.79
N ALA A 24 -7.17 -1.31 1.71
CA ALA A 24 -7.96 -2.49 1.39
C ALA A 24 -9.31 -2.13 0.75
N ALA A 25 -10.02 -1.15 1.31
CA ALA A 25 -11.29 -0.68 0.77
C ALA A 25 -11.12 -0.08 -0.63
N ARG A 26 -10.05 0.70 -0.85
CA ARG A 26 -9.71 1.25 -2.18
C ARG A 26 -9.34 0.15 -3.16
N LEU A 27 -8.53 -0.84 -2.77
CA LEU A 27 -8.17 -1.97 -3.63
C LEU A 27 -9.39 -2.83 -4.00
N GLU A 28 -10.29 -3.07 -3.04
CA GLU A 28 -11.56 -3.75 -3.31
C GLU A 28 -12.43 -2.92 -4.26
N SER A 29 -12.53 -1.61 -4.06
CA SER A 29 -13.35 -0.73 -4.90
C SER A 29 -12.79 -0.58 -6.33
N TYR A 30 -11.48 -0.36 -6.48
CA TYR A 30 -10.85 -0.13 -7.78
C TYR A 30 -10.60 -1.39 -8.57
N PHE A 31 -10.25 -2.50 -7.90
CA PHE A 31 -9.78 -3.72 -8.55
C PHE A 31 -10.61 -4.95 -8.19
N HIS A 32 -11.68 -4.81 -7.41
CA HIS A 32 -12.49 -5.92 -6.88
C HIS A 32 -11.63 -6.99 -6.16
N TYR A 33 -10.48 -6.56 -5.64
CA TYR A 33 -9.51 -7.45 -5.02
C TYR A 33 -9.87 -7.74 -3.56
N ARG A 34 -10.46 -8.91 -3.32
CA ARG A 34 -10.83 -9.41 -1.99
C ARG A 34 -9.74 -10.33 -1.43
N CYS A 35 -8.69 -9.75 -0.84
CA CYS A 35 -7.77 -10.49 0.02
C CYS A 35 -7.25 -9.59 1.16
N PRO A 36 -8.04 -9.39 2.23
CA PRO A 36 -7.67 -8.53 3.34
C PRO A 36 -6.44 -9.03 4.13
N ASP A 37 -6.19 -10.35 4.18
CA ASP A 37 -5.09 -10.94 4.99
C ASP A 37 -3.70 -10.80 4.34
N ASP A 38 -3.62 -10.76 3.01
CA ASP A 38 -2.33 -10.67 2.31
C ASP A 38 -1.88 -9.22 2.08
N LEU A 39 -2.77 -8.23 2.19
CA LEU A 39 -2.40 -6.83 1.92
C LEU A 39 -1.33 -6.32 2.90
N ILE A 40 -1.47 -6.60 4.19
CA ILE A 40 -0.47 -6.21 5.21
C ILE A 40 0.87 -6.88 4.94
N LYS A 41 0.87 -8.17 4.56
CA LYS A 41 2.10 -8.92 4.24
C LYS A 41 2.77 -8.36 3.00
N THR A 42 2.00 -8.08 1.96
CA THR A 42 2.45 -7.46 0.72
C THR A 42 3.04 -6.08 0.97
N LEU A 43 2.33 -5.21 1.69
CA LEU A 43 2.81 -3.87 2.06
C LEU A 43 4.07 -3.93 2.93
N SER A 44 4.14 -4.89 3.86
CA SER A 44 5.33 -5.12 4.67
C SER A 44 6.53 -5.59 3.83
N LYS A 45 6.30 -6.41 2.81
CA LYS A 45 7.32 -6.83 1.85
C LYS A 45 7.80 -5.62 1.03
N TYR A 46 6.89 -4.87 0.42
CA TYR A 46 7.20 -3.67 -0.35
C TYR A 46 7.93 -2.61 0.50
N ARG A 47 7.57 -2.47 1.77
CA ARG A 47 8.29 -1.59 2.71
C ARG A 47 9.73 -2.01 2.91
N ARG A 48 9.98 -3.32 3.03
CA ARG A 48 11.34 -3.87 3.14
C ARG A 48 12.14 -3.67 1.84
N GLU A 49 11.46 -3.68 0.69
CA GLU A 49 12.06 -3.43 -0.63
C GLU A 49 12.23 -1.93 -0.93
N GLY A 50 11.65 -1.03 -0.12
CA GLY A 50 11.70 0.42 -0.29
C GLY A 50 10.67 0.98 -1.27
N LEU A 51 9.70 0.16 -1.68
CA LEU A 51 8.65 0.49 -2.66
C LEU A 51 7.42 1.16 -2.02
N VAL A 52 7.25 1.06 -0.70
CA VAL A 52 6.23 1.82 0.05
C VAL A 52 6.79 2.22 1.41
N LYS A 53 6.20 3.25 2.02
CA LYS A 53 6.49 3.66 3.39
C LYS A 53 5.30 3.31 4.26
N GLY A 54 5.60 2.90 5.49
CA GLY A 54 4.61 2.45 6.46
C GLY A 54 5.02 2.84 7.87
N LYS A 55 4.07 3.34 8.65
CA LYS A 55 4.25 3.72 10.06
C LYS A 55 3.04 3.25 10.87
N VAL A 56 3.29 2.72 12.06
CA VAL A 56 2.23 2.44 13.03
C VAL A 56 1.77 3.76 13.67
N SER A 57 0.47 4.03 13.61
CA SER A 57 -0.17 5.16 14.31
C SER A 57 -1.08 4.59 15.37
N PHE A 58 -0.82 4.96 16.63
CA PHE A 58 -1.67 4.61 17.75
C PHE A 58 -3.00 5.39 17.74
N GLU A 59 -3.01 6.61 17.20
CA GLU A 59 -4.22 7.43 17.05
C GLU A 59 -5.25 6.81 16.11
N ASP A 60 -4.78 6.24 14.98
CA ASP A 60 -5.62 5.52 14.01
C ASP A 60 -5.81 4.03 14.37
N GLY A 61 -5.18 3.56 15.45
CA GLY A 61 -5.24 2.15 15.86
C GLY A 61 -4.71 1.17 14.82
N GLY A 62 -3.75 1.58 13.97
CA GLY A 62 -3.35 0.78 12.81
C GLY A 62 -2.05 1.20 12.12
N TRP A 63 -1.80 0.57 10.95
CA TRP A 63 -0.70 0.95 10.07
C TRP A 63 -1.17 1.96 9.04
N ILE A 64 -0.43 3.06 8.93
CA ILE A 64 -0.54 4.08 7.90
C ILE A 64 0.50 3.81 6.82
N TRP A 65 0.07 3.76 5.57
CA TRP A 65 0.90 3.50 4.40
C TRP A 65 0.84 4.66 3.42
N TRP A 66 1.95 4.91 2.73
CA TRP A 66 2.04 5.90 1.65
C TRP A 66 3.18 5.56 0.70
N ALA A 67 3.11 6.04 -0.53
CA ALA A 67 4.16 5.90 -1.52
C ALA A 67 4.58 7.29 -2.01
N ASP A 68 5.86 7.62 -1.83
CA ASP A 68 6.43 8.90 -2.26
C ASP A 68 7.05 8.77 -3.66
N GLY A 69 7.45 9.88 -4.28
CA GLY A 69 8.14 9.87 -5.59
C GLY A 69 9.42 9.01 -5.57
N GLU A 70 10.12 8.94 -4.43
CA GLU A 70 11.28 8.06 -4.23
C GLU A 70 10.91 6.57 -4.34
N CYS A 71 9.73 6.19 -3.84
CA CYS A 71 9.22 4.83 -3.94
C CYS A 71 8.81 4.48 -5.37
N ARG A 72 8.17 5.43 -6.07
CA ARG A 72 7.75 5.28 -7.47
C ARG A 72 8.90 5.31 -8.47
N SER A 73 10.01 5.97 -8.11
CA SER A 73 11.21 6.07 -8.96
C SER A 73 12.06 4.80 -8.94
N LYS A 74 11.80 3.84 -8.06
CA LYS A 74 12.50 2.55 -7.99
C LYS A 74 12.09 1.56 -9.09
N GLU A 75 11.05 1.89 -9.87
CA GLU A 75 10.65 1.17 -11.09
C GLU A 75 11.41 1.62 -12.35
N ALA A 76 12.32 2.60 -12.26
CA ALA A 76 13.10 3.11 -13.39
C ALA A 76 14.48 2.43 -13.55
#